data_AF-A0A139CLC1-F1
#
_entry.id   AF-A0A139CLC1-F1
#
_cell.length_a   1.000
_cell.length_b   1.000
_cell.length_c   1.000
_cell.angle_alpha   90.00
_cell.angle_beta   90.00
_cell.angle_gamma   90.00
#
_symmetry.space_group_name_H-M   'P 1'
#
loop_
_entity.id
_entity.type
_entity.pdbx_description
1 polymer ?
#
loop_
_entity_poly.entity_id
_entity_poly.type
_entity_poly.pdbx_seq_one_letter_code
_entity_poly.pdbx_strand_id
1 'polypeptide(L)'
;MTQLIKAKAGKITPAMKFVAENEGVRPEVIRSEVEAGRIVIPKNKQRKVKFSQGFGKGLRTKVNTSVGLYRDYTDIQTELKKVNLAVSLGTDAVMDLSKDGDIDNARREVLKATELPVGTLPIYQAAKESQEKTGSILNMTVDDIFKIVEKQAEDGVDFMGIHAGLRLEVLERLKFEGRVEGLVSHGGQILAGWMLHNQQENPFYEEYGRLLKIAKEYDITLSLADTFRPGAISDSLDRAQIQELIILGELVDQGRDYGVQMMVKGPGHVPLDQIKSTIQLQKELCHDAPYFVFGPLVTDLATGEDDINSAIGGAFAAAAGADFLCYVTPVEHLNFPTEEDIRDGVMAAKIAAQVGDLSKGREEAWRKEEKMAKARKELNWEAEINLSLNPENAKQVREGRNPAGSDGCAMCGEYCAIKVVDGYLN
;
A
#
# COMPACT_ATOMS: atom_id res chain seq x y z
N MET A 1 -4.87 6.46 -23.92
CA MET A 1 -3.49 5.93 -23.95
C MET A 1 -2.92 6.03 -22.55
N THR A 2 -2.39 4.92 -22.05
CA THR A 2 -1.86 4.78 -20.69
C THR A 2 -0.50 5.48 -20.52
N GLN A 3 -0.03 5.65 -19.28
CA GLN A 3 1.34 6.12 -19.03
C GLN A 3 2.38 5.18 -19.65
N LEU A 4 2.19 3.87 -19.53
CA LEU A 4 3.09 2.86 -20.10
C LEU A 4 3.21 2.98 -21.63
N ILE A 5 2.08 3.12 -22.34
CA ILE A 5 2.08 3.29 -23.80
C ILE A 5 2.77 4.60 -24.20
N LYS A 6 2.55 5.68 -23.45
CA LYS A 6 3.22 6.96 -23.70
C LYS A 6 4.73 6.85 -23.46
N ALA A 7 5.15 6.13 -22.41
CA ALA A 7 6.55 5.89 -22.11
C ALA A 7 7.24 5.09 -23.22
N LYS A 8 6.64 3.96 -23.65
CA LYS A 8 7.11 3.13 -24.79
C LYS A 8 7.19 3.92 -26.11
N ALA A 9 6.37 4.97 -26.26
CA ALA A 9 6.45 5.89 -27.40
C ALA A 9 7.48 7.02 -27.23
N GLY A 10 8.36 6.95 -26.22
CA GLY A 10 9.38 7.97 -25.94
C GLY A 10 8.84 9.28 -25.37
N LYS A 11 7.58 9.32 -24.89
CA LYS A 11 6.95 10.57 -24.43
C LYS A 11 7.08 10.73 -22.91
N ILE A 12 7.68 11.84 -22.48
CA ILE A 12 7.66 12.28 -21.08
C ILE A 12 6.35 13.04 -20.81
N THR A 13 5.48 12.47 -19.99
CA THR A 13 4.17 13.07 -19.66
C THR A 13 4.28 14.09 -18.53
N PRO A 14 3.27 14.97 -18.33
CA PRO A 14 3.23 15.84 -17.14
C PRO A 14 3.29 15.07 -15.82
N ALA A 15 2.68 13.88 -15.77
CA ALA A 15 2.72 13.02 -14.58
C ALA A 15 4.13 12.51 -14.29
N MET A 16 4.87 12.08 -15.33
CA MET A 16 6.27 11.67 -15.18
C MET A 16 7.17 12.83 -14.72
N LYS A 17 6.94 14.04 -15.22
CA LYS A 17 7.68 15.23 -14.77
C LYS A 17 7.41 15.56 -13.31
N PHE A 18 6.14 15.48 -12.89
CA PHE A 18 5.76 15.72 -11.50
C PHE A 18 6.43 14.71 -10.56
N VAL A 19 6.36 13.41 -10.90
CA VAL A 19 7.03 12.35 -10.11
C VAL A 19 8.54 12.59 -10.05
N ALA A 20 9.16 12.94 -11.18
CA ALA A 20 10.58 13.23 -11.26
C ALA A 20 10.99 14.37 -10.32
N GLU A 21 10.26 15.47 -10.33
CA GLU A 21 10.51 16.63 -9.45
C GLU A 21 10.34 16.27 -7.97
N ASN A 22 9.24 15.60 -7.61
CA ASN A 22 8.95 15.21 -6.22
C ASN A 22 9.95 14.19 -5.65
N GLU A 23 10.60 13.40 -6.51
CA GLU A 23 11.56 12.38 -6.12
C GLU A 23 13.02 12.83 -6.28
N GLY A 24 13.27 14.03 -6.84
CA GLY A 24 14.62 14.52 -7.14
C GLY A 24 15.32 13.71 -8.24
N VAL A 25 14.55 13.11 -9.16
CA VAL A 25 15.03 12.23 -10.22
C VAL A 25 14.86 12.92 -11.58
N ARG A 26 15.67 12.58 -12.59
CA ARG A 26 15.51 13.13 -13.94
C ARG A 26 14.23 12.58 -14.61
N PRO A 27 13.43 13.40 -15.33
CA PRO A 27 12.22 12.92 -16.01
C PRO A 27 12.43 11.75 -16.98
N GLU A 28 13.59 11.70 -17.64
CA GLU A 28 13.91 10.59 -18.54
C GLU A 28 14.12 9.26 -17.81
N VAL A 29 14.66 9.28 -16.58
CA VAL A 29 14.77 8.07 -15.76
C VAL A 29 13.39 7.58 -15.36
N ILE A 30 12.48 8.49 -14.98
CA ILE A 30 11.08 8.10 -14.71
C ILE A 30 10.43 7.49 -15.95
N ARG A 31 10.60 8.10 -17.13
CA ARG A 31 10.04 7.58 -18.38
C ARG A 31 10.58 6.18 -18.70
N SER A 32 11.90 5.97 -18.61
CA SER A 32 12.52 4.67 -18.92
C SER A 32 12.08 3.57 -17.94
N GLU A 33 11.94 3.90 -16.66
CA GLU A 33 11.48 2.94 -15.65
C GLU A 33 9.98 2.64 -15.77
N VAL A 34 9.15 3.62 -16.19
CA VAL A 34 7.76 3.36 -16.55
C VAL A 34 7.67 2.50 -17.81
N GLU A 35 8.50 2.76 -18.83
CA GLU A 35 8.58 1.93 -20.04
C GLU A 35 8.94 0.47 -19.72
N ALA A 36 9.92 0.27 -18.82
CA ALA A 36 10.31 -1.05 -18.33
C ALA A 36 9.29 -1.68 -17.36
N GLY A 37 8.24 -0.94 -16.98
CA GLY A 37 7.22 -1.39 -16.04
C GLY A 37 7.70 -1.51 -14.58
N ARG A 38 8.88 -0.97 -14.26
CA ARG A 38 9.47 -0.98 -12.91
C ARG A 38 9.04 0.20 -12.05
N ILE A 39 8.42 1.21 -12.66
CA ILE A 39 7.65 2.26 -12.01
C ILE A 39 6.24 2.26 -12.59
N VAL A 40 5.24 2.39 -11.72
CA VAL A 40 3.86 2.71 -12.13
C VAL A 40 3.47 4.10 -11.62
N ILE A 41 2.64 4.78 -12.39
CA ILE A 41 2.02 6.06 -12.03
C ILE A 41 0.50 5.89 -12.18
N PRO A 42 -0.20 5.41 -11.14
CA PRO A 42 -1.66 5.29 -11.13
C PRO A 42 -2.27 6.68 -11.37
N LYS A 43 -2.95 6.84 -12.51
CA LYS A 43 -3.52 8.11 -12.93
C LYS A 43 -4.64 7.87 -13.92
N ASN A 44 -5.81 7.50 -13.39
CA ASN A 44 -6.98 7.28 -14.21
C ASN A 44 -7.30 8.54 -15.02
N LYS A 45 -7.58 8.38 -16.32
CA LYS A 45 -7.87 9.49 -17.24
C LYS A 45 -9.06 10.34 -16.81
N GLN A 46 -9.98 9.81 -16.01
CA GLN A 46 -11.15 10.51 -15.50
C GLN A 46 -10.79 11.47 -14.36
N ARG A 47 -9.78 11.14 -13.53
CA ARG A 47 -9.32 12.03 -12.46
C ARG A 47 -8.51 13.19 -13.02
N LYS A 48 -9.07 14.41 -12.90
CA LYS A 48 -8.43 15.65 -13.34
C LYS A 48 -7.62 16.32 -12.22
N VAL A 49 -6.78 15.54 -11.54
CA VAL A 49 -5.91 16.02 -10.46
C VAL A 49 -4.51 16.37 -10.98
N LYS A 50 -3.89 17.39 -10.39
CA LYS A 50 -2.53 17.81 -10.75
C LYS A 50 -1.49 16.87 -10.15
N PHE A 51 -1.70 16.47 -8.89
CA PHE A 51 -0.83 15.52 -8.20
C PHE A 51 -0.63 14.22 -8.99
N SER A 52 0.57 13.65 -8.90
CA SER A 52 0.92 12.35 -9.48
C SER A 52 1.91 11.65 -8.58
N GLN A 53 1.67 10.38 -8.27
CA GLN A 53 2.57 9.58 -7.44
C GLN A 53 3.13 8.41 -8.24
N GLY A 54 4.45 8.24 -8.19
CA GLY A 54 5.14 7.07 -8.71
C GLY A 54 5.40 6.05 -7.60
N PHE A 55 5.26 4.77 -7.95
CA PHE A 55 5.59 3.62 -7.10
C PHE A 55 6.55 2.72 -7.87
N GLY A 56 7.67 2.32 -7.26
CA GLY A 56 8.61 1.42 -7.90
C GLY A 56 10.07 1.78 -7.71
N LYS A 57 10.90 1.10 -8.51
CA LYS A 57 12.35 1.06 -8.39
C LYS A 57 12.97 2.46 -8.43
N GLY A 58 13.89 2.72 -7.51
CA GLY A 58 14.62 3.99 -7.45
C GLY A 58 13.83 5.17 -6.88
N LEU A 59 12.56 4.99 -6.49
CA LEU A 59 11.77 5.99 -5.75
C LEU A 59 11.78 5.71 -4.24
N ARG A 60 11.42 6.71 -3.43
CA ARG A 60 11.27 6.50 -1.97
C ARG A 60 10.21 5.43 -1.71
N THR A 61 10.31 4.66 -0.64
CA THR A 61 9.23 3.73 -0.28
C THR A 61 7.97 4.51 0.06
N LYS A 62 6.82 4.07 -0.45
CA LYS A 62 5.52 4.73 -0.30
C LYS A 62 4.65 4.07 0.76
N VAL A 63 3.69 4.80 1.30
CA VAL A 63 2.74 4.30 2.30
C VAL A 63 1.30 4.42 1.81
N ASN A 64 0.51 3.36 2.00
CA ASN A 64 -0.93 3.34 1.75
C ASN A 64 -1.72 3.38 3.06
N THR A 65 -2.83 4.10 3.04
CA THR A 65 -3.85 4.05 4.10
C THR A 65 -5.15 3.47 3.55
N SER A 66 -5.77 2.56 4.30
CA SER A 66 -7.06 1.97 3.93
C SER A 66 -8.19 2.55 4.79
N VAL A 67 -9.27 2.97 4.15
CA VAL A 67 -10.52 3.43 4.78
C VAL A 67 -11.68 2.60 4.23
N GLY A 68 -12.88 2.74 4.79
CA GLY A 68 -14.07 2.15 4.16
C GLY A 68 -15.26 1.98 5.09
N LEU A 69 -16.44 1.94 4.48
CA LEU A 69 -17.69 1.67 5.17
C LEU A 69 -17.82 0.21 5.60
N TYR A 70 -18.23 0.03 6.85
CA TYR A 70 -18.55 -1.25 7.44
C TYR A 70 -19.76 -1.18 8.37
N ARG A 71 -20.86 -1.83 7.93
CA ARG A 71 -22.13 -1.93 8.66
C ARG A 71 -22.56 -0.57 9.26
N ASP A 72 -23.15 -0.61 10.45
CA ASP A 72 -23.61 0.56 11.20
C ASP A 72 -22.50 1.23 12.04
N TYR A 73 -21.23 0.79 11.93
CA TYR A 73 -20.12 1.32 12.74
C TYR A 73 -19.49 2.59 12.17
N THR A 74 -19.61 2.80 10.86
CA THR A 74 -18.93 3.87 10.15
C THR A 74 -19.90 4.56 9.20
N ASP A 75 -19.80 5.88 9.11
CA ASP A 75 -20.47 6.69 8.11
C ASP A 75 -19.43 7.41 7.23
N ILE A 76 -19.89 7.94 6.10
CA ILE A 76 -19.00 8.60 5.15
C ILE A 76 -18.27 9.82 5.74
N GLN A 77 -18.87 10.59 6.65
CA GLN A 77 -18.20 11.73 7.26
C GLN A 77 -17.05 11.28 8.16
N THR A 78 -17.26 10.18 8.90
CA THR A 78 -16.20 9.56 9.71
C THR A 78 -15.06 9.04 8.84
N GLU A 79 -15.35 8.36 7.72
CA GLU A 79 -14.31 7.89 6.80
C GLU A 79 -13.56 9.04 6.12
N LEU A 80 -14.25 10.13 5.76
CA LEU A 80 -13.61 11.32 5.19
C LEU A 80 -12.66 12.02 6.18
N LYS A 81 -12.97 12.02 7.48
CA LYS A 81 -12.02 12.51 8.51
C LYS A 81 -10.75 11.67 8.54
N LYS A 82 -10.88 10.34 8.48
CA LYS A 82 -9.72 9.42 8.40
C LYS A 82 -8.88 9.68 7.16
N VAL A 83 -9.51 9.88 5.99
CA VAL A 83 -8.81 10.25 4.75
C VAL A 83 -8.03 11.55 4.93
N ASN A 84 -8.69 12.61 5.40
CA ASN A 84 -8.05 13.91 5.57
C ASN A 84 -6.88 13.85 6.58
N LEU A 85 -7.07 13.12 7.67
CA LEU A 85 -6.02 12.87 8.65
C LEU A 85 -4.83 12.14 8.03
N ALA A 86 -5.06 11.03 7.33
CA ALA A 86 -4.00 10.26 6.68
C ALA A 86 -3.23 11.09 5.66
N VAL A 87 -3.92 11.91 4.86
CA VAL A 87 -3.30 12.85 3.90
C VAL A 87 -2.45 13.88 4.64
N SER A 88 -2.94 14.47 5.74
CA SER A 88 -2.17 15.44 6.54
C SER A 88 -0.93 14.82 7.19
N LEU A 89 -0.97 13.52 7.49
CA LEU A 89 0.15 12.75 8.00
C LEU A 89 1.12 12.33 6.89
N GLY A 90 0.80 12.57 5.62
CA GLY A 90 1.66 12.31 4.48
C GLY A 90 1.66 10.86 4.02
N THR A 91 0.50 10.19 4.05
CA THR A 91 0.29 8.97 3.26
C THR A 91 0.46 9.29 1.76
N ASP A 92 0.88 8.31 0.96
CA ASP A 92 1.15 8.50 -0.48
C ASP A 92 0.00 8.00 -1.37
N ALA A 93 -0.89 7.17 -0.83
CA ALA A 93 -2.09 6.66 -1.49
C ALA A 93 -3.16 6.24 -0.48
N VAL A 94 -4.41 6.20 -0.95
CA VAL A 94 -5.57 5.77 -0.15
C VAL A 94 -6.26 4.60 -0.84
N MET A 95 -6.71 3.61 -0.10
CA MET A 95 -7.62 2.59 -0.60
C MET A 95 -8.99 2.73 0.06
N ASP A 96 -10.05 2.78 -0.76
CA ASP A 96 -11.42 2.59 -0.31
C ASP A 96 -11.76 1.10 -0.34
N LEU A 97 -11.86 0.53 0.86
CA LEU A 97 -12.18 -0.87 1.13
C LEU A 97 -13.60 -1.03 1.66
N SER A 98 -14.51 -0.10 1.37
CA SER A 98 -15.92 -0.19 1.73
C SER A 98 -16.53 -1.52 1.29
N LYS A 99 -17.23 -2.20 2.20
CA LYS A 99 -17.89 -3.49 1.96
C LYS A 99 -19.39 -3.44 2.21
N ASP A 100 -19.87 -2.35 2.78
CA ASP A 100 -21.26 -2.16 3.20
C ASP A 100 -21.71 -0.71 2.92
N GLY A 101 -22.99 -0.43 3.15
CA GLY A 101 -23.58 0.88 2.92
C GLY A 101 -23.58 1.30 1.45
N ASP A 102 -23.57 2.61 1.21
CA ASP A 102 -23.50 3.18 -0.13
C ASP A 102 -22.05 3.29 -0.61
N ILE A 103 -21.52 2.16 -1.10
CA ILE A 103 -20.14 2.04 -1.62
C ILE A 103 -19.90 2.99 -2.80
N ASP A 104 -20.91 3.27 -3.62
CA ASP A 104 -20.77 4.20 -4.74
C ASP A 104 -20.56 5.63 -4.27
N ASN A 105 -21.38 6.08 -3.32
CA ASN A 105 -21.21 7.39 -2.73
C ASN A 105 -19.88 7.49 -1.97
N ALA A 106 -19.54 6.48 -1.16
CA ALA A 106 -18.29 6.47 -0.39
C ALA A 106 -17.07 6.65 -1.30
N ARG A 107 -16.95 5.81 -2.34
CA ARG A 107 -15.87 5.88 -3.31
C ARG A 107 -15.78 7.26 -3.97
N ARG A 108 -16.90 7.81 -4.44
CA ARG A 108 -16.92 9.12 -5.11
C ARG A 108 -16.55 10.26 -4.17
N GLU A 109 -16.94 10.19 -2.90
CA GLU A 109 -16.56 11.20 -1.91
C GLU A 109 -15.07 11.08 -1.53
N VAL A 110 -14.53 9.88 -1.36
CA VAL A 110 -13.09 9.66 -1.14
C VAL A 110 -12.27 10.19 -2.33
N LEU A 111 -12.69 9.90 -3.57
CA LEU A 111 -12.04 10.41 -4.79
C LEU A 111 -11.99 11.94 -4.87
N LYS A 112 -13.00 12.63 -4.33
CA LYS A 112 -13.08 14.10 -4.27
C LYS A 112 -12.24 14.67 -3.12
N ALA A 113 -12.10 13.95 -2.02
CA ALA A 113 -11.45 14.44 -0.81
C ALA A 113 -9.92 14.51 -0.90
N THR A 114 -9.30 13.78 -1.84
CA THR A 114 -7.84 13.73 -1.99
C THR A 114 -7.40 13.82 -3.45
N GLU A 115 -6.21 14.38 -3.68
CA GLU A 115 -5.51 14.29 -4.96
C GLU A 115 -4.56 13.08 -5.05
N LEU A 116 -4.32 12.37 -3.94
CA LEU A 116 -3.51 11.14 -3.93
C LEU A 116 -4.17 10.05 -4.80
N PRO A 117 -3.42 9.08 -5.33
CA PRO A 117 -4.02 7.91 -5.97
C PRO A 117 -4.99 7.18 -5.04
N VAL A 118 -6.16 6.83 -5.57
CA VAL A 118 -7.17 6.07 -4.85
C VAL A 118 -7.32 4.68 -5.45
N GLY A 119 -7.22 3.65 -4.60
CA GLY A 119 -7.40 2.26 -5.00
C GLY A 119 -8.63 1.60 -4.39
N THR A 120 -9.06 0.49 -4.98
CA THR A 120 -10.20 -0.31 -4.51
C THR A 120 -9.96 -1.81 -4.71
N LEU A 121 -10.86 -2.64 -4.16
CA LEU A 121 -11.03 -4.04 -4.56
C LEU A 121 -12.44 -4.26 -5.12
N PRO A 122 -12.62 -4.26 -6.46
CA PRO A 122 -13.94 -4.34 -7.09
C PRO A 122 -14.81 -5.52 -6.61
N ILE A 123 -14.18 -6.66 -6.27
CA ILE A 123 -14.89 -7.85 -5.81
C ILE A 123 -15.70 -7.63 -4.51
N TYR A 124 -15.33 -6.65 -3.67
CA TYR A 124 -16.08 -6.33 -2.45
C TYR A 124 -17.46 -5.78 -2.78
N GLN A 125 -17.52 -4.82 -3.71
CA GLN A 125 -18.77 -4.25 -4.15
C GLN A 125 -19.59 -5.25 -4.97
N ALA A 126 -18.96 -6.05 -5.83
CA ALA A 126 -19.67 -7.09 -6.59
C ALA A 126 -20.37 -8.10 -5.66
N ALA A 127 -19.69 -8.53 -4.59
CA ALA A 127 -20.27 -9.41 -3.59
C ALA A 127 -21.44 -8.75 -2.85
N LYS A 128 -21.28 -7.50 -2.42
CA LYS A 128 -22.32 -6.73 -1.73
C LYS A 128 -23.57 -6.54 -2.60
N GLU A 129 -23.40 -6.10 -3.85
CA GLU A 129 -24.53 -5.94 -4.79
C GLU A 129 -25.19 -7.29 -5.12
N SER A 130 -24.43 -8.39 -5.19
CA SER A 130 -25.00 -9.74 -5.35
C SER A 130 -25.81 -10.15 -4.14
N GLN A 131 -25.32 -9.91 -2.91
CA GLN A 131 -26.05 -10.20 -1.69
C GLN A 131 -27.40 -9.47 -1.66
N GLU A 132 -27.44 -8.20 -2.06
CA GLU A 132 -28.66 -7.39 -2.13
C GLU A 132 -29.62 -7.88 -3.24
N LYS A 133 -29.08 -8.27 -4.40
CA LYS A 133 -29.85 -8.69 -5.58
C LYS A 133 -30.40 -10.12 -5.47
N THR A 134 -29.62 -11.05 -4.90
CA THR A 134 -29.92 -12.50 -4.97
C THR A 134 -29.93 -13.19 -3.60
N GLY A 135 -29.63 -12.49 -2.51
CA GLY A 135 -29.52 -13.07 -1.17
C GLY A 135 -28.25 -13.91 -0.94
N SER A 136 -27.28 -13.89 -1.85
CA SER A 136 -26.02 -14.62 -1.73
C SER A 136 -24.89 -13.89 -2.44
N ILE A 137 -23.75 -13.77 -1.76
CA ILE A 137 -22.50 -13.27 -2.38
C ILE A 137 -21.95 -14.21 -3.47
N LEU A 138 -22.36 -15.49 -3.49
CA LEU A 138 -21.80 -16.51 -4.39
C LEU A 138 -22.52 -16.59 -5.75
N ASN A 139 -23.64 -15.88 -5.90
CA ASN A 139 -24.48 -15.91 -7.10
C ASN A 139 -24.17 -14.78 -8.09
N MET A 140 -23.01 -14.13 -7.95
CA MET A 140 -22.51 -13.16 -8.93
C MET A 140 -22.40 -13.82 -10.30
N THR A 141 -22.82 -13.14 -11.36
CA THR A 141 -22.39 -13.54 -12.71
C THR A 141 -21.03 -12.91 -13.04
N VAL A 142 -20.32 -13.47 -14.02
CA VAL A 142 -19.07 -12.86 -14.54
C VAL A 142 -19.33 -11.40 -14.98
N ASP A 143 -20.48 -11.14 -15.60
CA ASP A 143 -20.86 -9.78 -15.99
C ASP A 143 -21.15 -8.85 -14.80
N ASP A 144 -21.74 -9.35 -13.71
CA ASP A 144 -21.92 -8.55 -12.50
C ASP A 144 -20.55 -8.10 -11.96
N ILE A 145 -19.54 -8.99 -11.94
CA ILE A 145 -18.18 -8.68 -11.48
C ILE A 145 -17.53 -7.61 -12.38
N PHE A 146 -17.53 -7.81 -13.70
CA PHE A 146 -16.89 -6.89 -14.64
C PHE A 146 -17.62 -5.54 -14.75
N LYS A 147 -18.94 -5.51 -14.55
CA LYS A 147 -19.70 -4.26 -14.46
C LYS A 147 -19.21 -3.38 -13.31
N ILE A 148 -18.85 -3.97 -12.17
CA ILE A 148 -18.27 -3.21 -11.05
C ILE A 148 -16.88 -2.69 -11.37
N VAL A 149 -16.03 -3.49 -12.04
CA VAL A 149 -14.71 -3.01 -12.50
C VAL A 149 -14.86 -1.78 -13.40
N GLU A 150 -15.76 -1.85 -14.39
CA GLU A 150 -16.00 -0.74 -15.32
C GLU A 150 -16.59 0.49 -14.60
N LYS A 151 -17.61 0.30 -13.76
CA LYS A 151 -18.23 1.36 -12.95
C LYS A 151 -17.22 2.11 -12.08
N GLN A 152 -16.32 1.38 -11.41
CA GLN A 152 -15.28 2.00 -10.58
C GLN A 152 -14.21 2.71 -11.43
N ALA A 153 -13.90 2.18 -12.62
CA ALA A 153 -12.99 2.83 -13.56
C ALA A 153 -13.59 4.14 -14.13
N GLU A 154 -14.90 4.18 -14.38
CA GLU A 154 -15.63 5.39 -14.78
C GLU A 154 -15.63 6.46 -13.69
N ASP A 155 -15.83 6.09 -12.43
CA ASP A 155 -15.78 7.02 -11.30
C ASP A 155 -14.40 7.66 -11.10
N GLY A 156 -13.33 6.97 -11.54
CA GLY A 156 -11.98 7.51 -11.54
C GLY A 156 -10.98 6.79 -10.65
N VAL A 157 -11.26 5.59 -10.14
CA VAL A 157 -10.27 4.82 -9.34
C VAL A 157 -8.95 4.68 -10.11
N ASP A 158 -7.80 4.90 -9.46
CA ASP A 158 -6.49 4.90 -10.14
C ASP A 158 -5.84 3.53 -10.21
N PHE A 159 -6.08 2.69 -9.21
CA PHE A 159 -5.58 1.32 -9.19
C PHE A 159 -6.56 0.34 -8.57
N MET A 160 -6.56 -0.91 -9.02
CA MET A 160 -7.50 -1.92 -8.54
C MET A 160 -6.75 -3.17 -8.08
N GLY A 161 -7.05 -3.61 -6.86
CA GLY A 161 -6.66 -4.91 -6.33
C GLY A 161 -7.47 -6.02 -6.99
N ILE A 162 -6.82 -6.84 -7.82
CA ILE A 162 -7.47 -7.94 -8.56
C ILE A 162 -6.80 -9.28 -8.23
N HIS A 163 -7.57 -10.22 -7.70
CA HIS A 163 -7.13 -11.56 -7.36
C HIS A 163 -7.12 -12.48 -8.60
N ALA A 164 -6.38 -12.11 -9.65
CA ALA A 164 -6.35 -12.89 -10.90
C ALA A 164 -5.43 -14.12 -10.82
N GLY A 165 -4.51 -14.19 -9.84
CA GLY A 165 -3.63 -15.33 -9.61
C GLY A 165 -4.28 -16.52 -8.91
N LEU A 166 -5.49 -16.33 -8.37
CA LEU A 166 -6.28 -17.42 -7.79
C LEU A 166 -6.71 -18.39 -8.89
N ARG A 167 -6.22 -19.62 -8.84
CA ARG A 167 -6.67 -20.71 -9.71
C ARG A 167 -7.14 -21.91 -8.92
N LEU A 168 -8.04 -22.72 -9.50
CA LEU A 168 -8.51 -23.96 -8.89
C LEU A 168 -7.34 -24.89 -8.50
N GLU A 169 -6.32 -25.00 -9.35
CA GLU A 169 -5.13 -25.82 -9.07
C GLU A 169 -4.34 -25.34 -7.84
N VAL A 170 -4.33 -24.04 -7.55
CA VAL A 170 -3.63 -23.48 -6.38
C VAL A 170 -4.46 -23.74 -5.12
N LEU A 171 -5.80 -23.69 -5.21
CA LEU A 171 -6.70 -24.09 -4.13
C LEU A 171 -6.54 -25.59 -3.79
N GLU A 172 -6.40 -26.45 -4.80
CA GLU A 172 -6.11 -27.88 -4.59
C GLU A 172 -4.76 -28.07 -3.89
N ARG A 173 -3.74 -27.31 -4.27
CA ARG A 173 -2.43 -27.35 -3.63
C ARG A 173 -2.49 -26.92 -2.16
N LEU A 174 -3.18 -25.82 -1.87
CA LEU A 174 -3.44 -25.36 -0.51
C LEU A 174 -4.16 -26.45 0.31
N LYS A 175 -5.17 -27.10 -0.28
CA LYS A 175 -5.93 -28.16 0.39
C LYS A 175 -5.07 -29.38 0.72
N PHE A 176 -4.13 -29.74 -0.15
CA PHE A 176 -3.24 -30.88 0.08
C PHE A 176 -2.13 -30.59 1.11
N GLU A 177 -1.52 -29.41 1.05
CA GLU A 177 -0.48 -29.01 1.99
C GLU A 177 -1.05 -28.68 3.38
N GLY A 178 -2.20 -28.01 3.41
CA GLY A 178 -2.79 -27.46 4.62
C GLY A 178 -2.11 -26.16 5.06
N ARG A 179 -2.87 -25.34 5.79
CA ARG A 179 -2.38 -24.14 6.48
C ARG A 179 -2.92 -24.09 7.88
N VAL A 180 -2.23 -23.38 8.76
CA VAL A 180 -2.70 -23.13 10.13
C VAL A 180 -3.90 -22.20 10.12
N GLU A 181 -3.83 -21.08 9.38
CA GLU A 181 -4.93 -20.09 9.34
C GLU A 181 -5.74 -20.15 8.03
N GLY A 182 -5.30 -20.98 7.09
CA GLY A 182 -6.00 -21.16 5.82
C GLY A 182 -5.86 -19.95 4.89
N LEU A 183 -6.97 -19.58 4.25
CA LEU A 183 -7.01 -18.47 3.31
C LEU A 183 -7.47 -17.21 4.04
N VAL A 184 -6.64 -16.18 4.15
CA VAL A 184 -6.98 -14.94 4.90
C VAL A 184 -7.30 -13.74 4.01
N SER A 185 -7.12 -13.86 2.69
CA SER A 185 -7.52 -12.80 1.77
C SER A 185 -9.04 -12.71 1.65
N HIS A 186 -9.66 -11.65 2.19
CA HIS A 186 -11.11 -11.49 2.09
C HIS A 186 -11.63 -11.52 0.65
N GLY A 187 -10.99 -10.80 -0.28
CA GLY A 187 -11.40 -10.84 -1.69
C GLY A 187 -11.08 -12.17 -2.36
N GLY A 188 -9.96 -12.80 -1.96
CA GLY A 188 -9.61 -14.14 -2.38
C GLY A 188 -10.60 -15.20 -1.89
N GLN A 189 -11.12 -15.10 -0.66
CA GLN A 189 -12.13 -15.99 -0.09
C GLN A 189 -13.47 -15.85 -0.82
N ILE A 190 -13.92 -14.60 -1.09
CA ILE A 190 -15.15 -14.36 -1.85
C ILE A 190 -15.05 -15.05 -3.21
N LEU A 191 -13.92 -14.87 -3.90
CA LEU A 191 -13.73 -15.40 -5.24
C LEU A 191 -13.52 -16.92 -5.23
N ALA A 192 -12.76 -17.46 -4.28
CA ALA A 192 -12.60 -18.91 -4.11
C ALA A 192 -13.94 -19.58 -3.78
N GLY A 193 -14.74 -18.97 -2.91
CA GLY A 193 -16.09 -19.42 -2.61
C GLY A 193 -16.97 -19.44 -3.85
N TRP A 194 -16.91 -18.38 -4.66
CA TRP A 194 -17.62 -18.30 -5.94
C TRP A 194 -17.18 -19.40 -6.92
N MET A 195 -15.87 -19.63 -7.08
CA MET A 195 -15.31 -20.64 -7.97
C MET A 195 -15.76 -22.05 -7.57
N LEU A 196 -15.67 -22.37 -6.28
CA LEU A 196 -16.06 -23.67 -5.74
C LEU A 196 -17.58 -23.90 -5.83
N HIS A 197 -18.38 -22.87 -5.58
CA HIS A 197 -19.84 -22.94 -5.67
C HIS A 197 -20.31 -23.18 -7.11
N ASN A 198 -19.73 -22.43 -8.07
CA ASN A 198 -20.13 -22.48 -9.47
C ASN A 198 -19.39 -23.55 -10.28
N GLN A 199 -18.38 -24.22 -9.69
CA GLN A 199 -17.49 -25.18 -10.36
C GLN A 199 -16.84 -24.57 -11.61
N GLN A 200 -16.36 -23.33 -11.47
CA GLN A 200 -15.76 -22.55 -12.55
C GLN A 200 -14.40 -22.01 -12.12
N GLU A 201 -13.53 -21.78 -13.10
CA GLU A 201 -12.26 -21.10 -12.88
C GLU A 201 -12.50 -19.61 -12.60
N ASN A 202 -11.49 -18.95 -12.02
CA ASN A 202 -11.51 -17.55 -11.69
C ASN A 202 -11.88 -16.65 -12.90
N PRO A 203 -12.94 -15.83 -12.80
CA PRO A 203 -13.38 -14.97 -13.89
C PRO A 203 -12.34 -13.90 -14.26
N PHE A 204 -11.53 -13.41 -13.32
CA PHE A 204 -10.46 -12.47 -13.65
C PHE A 204 -9.31 -13.11 -14.41
N TYR A 205 -9.10 -14.42 -14.23
CA TYR A 205 -8.09 -15.19 -14.96
C TYR A 205 -8.59 -15.56 -16.36
N GLU A 206 -9.77 -16.18 -16.46
CA GLU A 206 -10.36 -16.61 -17.74
C GLU A 206 -10.64 -15.42 -18.66
N GLU A 207 -11.15 -14.31 -18.12
CA GLU A 207 -11.47 -13.09 -18.87
C GLU A 207 -10.40 -12.01 -18.70
N TYR A 208 -9.13 -12.39 -18.50
CA TYR A 208 -8.04 -11.43 -18.27
C TYR A 208 -7.91 -10.40 -19.40
N GLY A 209 -8.14 -10.81 -20.66
CA GLY A 209 -8.19 -9.89 -21.80
C GLY A 209 -9.28 -8.80 -21.68
N ARG A 210 -10.46 -9.15 -21.15
CA ARG A 210 -11.54 -8.19 -20.86
C ARG A 210 -11.11 -7.20 -19.77
N LEU A 211 -10.47 -7.69 -18.71
CA LEU A 211 -9.92 -6.85 -17.63
C LEU A 211 -8.90 -5.85 -18.16
N LEU A 212 -7.93 -6.33 -18.96
CA LEU A 212 -6.89 -5.50 -19.56
C LEU A 212 -7.47 -4.44 -20.51
N LYS A 213 -8.54 -4.76 -21.25
CA LYS A 213 -9.26 -3.79 -22.09
C LYS A 213 -9.80 -2.63 -21.26
N ILE A 214 -10.51 -2.92 -20.16
CA ILE A 214 -11.04 -1.88 -19.26
C ILE A 214 -9.88 -1.08 -18.65
N ALA A 215 -8.88 -1.74 -18.08
CA ALA A 215 -7.75 -1.06 -17.44
C ALA A 215 -7.01 -0.12 -18.40
N LYS A 216 -6.75 -0.57 -19.64
CA LYS A 216 -6.11 0.23 -20.69
C LYS A 216 -6.97 1.42 -21.13
N GLU A 217 -8.28 1.21 -21.21
CA GLU A 217 -9.21 2.26 -21.60
C GLU A 217 -9.14 3.45 -20.63
N TYR A 218 -9.12 3.18 -19.33
CA TYR A 218 -9.16 4.21 -18.29
C TYR A 218 -7.78 4.61 -17.72
N ASP A 219 -6.69 3.94 -18.10
CA ASP A 219 -5.34 4.10 -17.49
C ASP A 219 -5.32 3.69 -16.01
N ILE A 220 -6.05 2.61 -15.68
CA ILE A 220 -6.02 1.96 -14.37
C ILE A 220 -4.71 1.19 -14.25
N THR A 221 -4.02 1.34 -13.12
CA THR A 221 -2.96 0.42 -12.73
C THR A 221 -3.56 -0.82 -12.09
N LEU A 222 -3.27 -2.01 -12.61
CA LEU A 222 -3.70 -3.25 -11.96
C LEU A 222 -2.71 -3.61 -10.86
N SER A 223 -3.23 -3.72 -9.64
CA SER A 223 -2.53 -4.28 -8.49
C SER A 223 -2.95 -5.74 -8.37
N LEU A 224 -2.14 -6.65 -8.89
CA LEU A 224 -2.46 -8.07 -8.81
C LEU A 224 -2.36 -8.53 -7.36
N ALA A 225 -3.51 -8.80 -6.76
CA ALA A 225 -3.65 -9.08 -5.34
C ALA A 225 -3.37 -10.55 -5.04
N ASP A 226 -2.68 -10.78 -3.92
CA ASP A 226 -2.31 -12.09 -3.42
C ASP A 226 -3.43 -12.71 -2.58
N THR A 227 -4.02 -13.75 -3.15
CA THR A 227 -5.07 -14.56 -2.52
C THR A 227 -4.47 -15.42 -1.43
N PHE A 228 -3.36 -16.08 -1.74
CA PHE A 228 -2.65 -17.03 -0.91
C PHE A 228 -1.54 -16.35 -0.12
N ARG A 229 -1.74 -15.11 0.32
CA ARG A 229 -0.85 -14.54 1.34
C ARG A 229 -0.93 -15.33 2.65
N PRO A 230 0.17 -15.49 3.38
CA PRO A 230 0.17 -16.10 4.70
C PRO A 230 -0.57 -15.20 5.71
N GLY A 231 -1.46 -15.83 6.49
CA GLY A 231 -2.12 -15.23 7.65
C GLY A 231 -1.44 -15.53 8.97
N ALA A 232 -0.62 -16.59 9.00
CA ALA A 232 0.22 -16.93 10.14
C ALA A 232 1.67 -17.04 9.69
N ILE A 233 2.61 -16.82 10.61
CA ILE A 233 4.05 -16.99 10.39
C ILE A 233 4.37 -18.41 9.87
N SER A 234 3.66 -19.42 10.35
CA SER A 234 3.85 -20.83 9.92
C SER A 234 3.40 -21.11 8.49
N ASP A 235 2.57 -20.24 7.90
CA ASP A 235 2.05 -20.41 6.53
C ASP A 235 2.92 -19.67 5.49
N SER A 236 3.99 -19.00 5.94
CA SER A 236 4.85 -18.18 5.09
C SER A 236 5.74 -19.01 4.17
N LEU A 237 5.86 -18.59 2.92
CA LEU A 237 6.56 -19.26 1.81
C LEU A 237 6.06 -20.68 1.53
N ASP A 238 4.78 -20.97 1.80
CA ASP A 238 4.15 -22.24 1.44
C ASP A 238 3.96 -22.40 -0.08
N ARG A 239 3.60 -23.59 -0.53
CA ARG A 239 3.54 -23.87 -1.98
C ARG A 239 2.42 -23.10 -2.67
N ALA A 240 1.33 -22.81 -1.96
CA ALA A 240 0.21 -22.04 -2.52
C ALA A 240 0.61 -20.59 -2.79
N GLN A 241 1.30 -19.94 -1.83
CA GLN A 241 1.84 -18.59 -2.00
C GLN A 241 2.81 -18.52 -3.18
N ILE A 242 3.78 -19.45 -3.24
CA ILE A 242 4.78 -19.45 -4.30
C ILE A 242 4.16 -19.72 -5.67
N GLN A 243 3.23 -20.67 -5.76
CA GLN A 243 2.56 -20.97 -7.03
C GLN A 243 1.74 -19.77 -7.52
N GLU A 244 0.98 -19.10 -6.64
CA GLU A 244 0.28 -17.88 -7.03
C GLU A 244 1.25 -16.82 -7.53
N LEU A 245 2.36 -16.58 -6.83
CA LEU A 245 3.35 -15.58 -7.24
C LEU A 245 3.93 -15.84 -8.64
N ILE A 246 4.15 -17.10 -9.01
CA ILE A 246 4.56 -17.48 -10.38
C ILE A 246 3.50 -17.05 -11.39
N ILE A 247 2.24 -17.39 -11.15
CA ILE A 247 1.11 -17.02 -12.02
C ILE A 247 0.98 -15.49 -12.11
N LEU A 248 1.17 -14.77 -11.00
CA LEU A 248 1.16 -13.31 -11.00
C LEU A 248 2.25 -12.72 -11.89
N GLY A 249 3.44 -13.33 -11.94
CA GLY A 249 4.50 -12.96 -12.89
C GLY A 249 4.06 -13.07 -14.34
N GLU A 250 3.44 -14.19 -14.72
CA GLU A 250 2.91 -14.40 -16.08
C GLU A 250 1.84 -13.36 -16.45
N LEU A 251 0.96 -13.03 -15.50
CA LEU A 251 -0.07 -12.02 -15.70
C LEU A 251 0.51 -10.60 -15.79
N VAL A 252 1.57 -10.29 -15.04
CA VAL A 252 2.31 -9.01 -15.17
C VAL A 252 2.83 -8.84 -16.59
N ASP A 253 3.43 -9.86 -17.18
CA ASP A 253 3.96 -9.81 -18.54
C ASP A 253 2.86 -9.55 -19.56
N GLN A 254 1.77 -10.34 -19.50
CA GLN A 254 0.60 -10.16 -20.35
C GLN A 254 0.01 -8.74 -20.25
N GLY A 255 -0.11 -8.21 -19.03
CA GLY A 255 -0.62 -6.86 -18.80
C GLY A 255 0.28 -5.76 -19.38
N ARG A 256 1.61 -5.89 -19.21
CA ARG A 256 2.60 -4.95 -19.75
C ARG A 256 2.64 -4.97 -21.27
N ASP A 257 2.51 -6.14 -21.89
CA ASP A 257 2.42 -6.30 -23.34
C ASP A 257 1.15 -5.66 -23.90
N TYR A 258 0.04 -5.78 -23.17
CA TYR A 258 -1.22 -5.12 -23.52
C TYR A 258 -1.16 -3.59 -23.32
N GLY A 259 -0.16 -3.08 -22.59
CA GLY A 259 0.06 -1.67 -22.34
C GLY A 259 -0.63 -1.14 -21.08
N VAL A 260 -0.90 -2.02 -20.11
CA VAL A 260 -1.45 -1.70 -18.78
C VAL A 260 -0.31 -1.62 -17.76
N GLN A 261 -0.42 -0.68 -16.82
CA GLN A 261 0.54 -0.57 -15.72
C GLN A 261 0.25 -1.65 -14.67
N MET A 262 1.27 -2.38 -14.24
CA MET A 262 1.14 -3.54 -13.37
C MET A 262 1.96 -3.37 -12.09
N MET A 263 1.34 -3.62 -10.95
CA MET A 263 2.02 -3.82 -9.67
C MET A 263 1.49 -5.10 -9.00
N VAL A 264 2.23 -5.63 -8.04
CA VAL A 264 1.89 -6.88 -7.35
C VAL A 264 1.67 -6.56 -5.88
N LYS A 265 0.64 -7.16 -5.27
CA LYS A 265 0.43 -7.10 -3.82
C LYS A 265 1.10 -8.31 -3.16
N GLY A 266 1.73 -8.08 -2.02
CA GLY A 266 2.52 -9.05 -1.29
C GLY A 266 2.04 -9.29 0.14
N PRO A 267 2.72 -10.23 0.82
CA PRO A 267 2.18 -10.95 1.96
C PRO A 267 1.92 -10.10 3.20
N GLY A 268 1.17 -10.73 4.12
CA GLY A 268 0.86 -10.24 5.46
C GLY A 268 1.83 -10.75 6.52
N HIS A 269 1.81 -12.05 6.85
CA HIS A 269 2.61 -12.59 7.97
C HIS A 269 3.86 -13.32 7.47
N VAL A 270 5.03 -12.76 7.79
CA VAL A 270 6.32 -13.27 7.28
C VAL A 270 7.37 -13.17 8.38
N PRO A 271 7.97 -14.30 8.83
CA PRO A 271 9.03 -14.22 9.82
C PRO A 271 10.24 -13.49 9.24
N LEU A 272 10.97 -12.80 10.11
CA LEU A 272 11.99 -11.82 9.72
C LEU A 272 13.06 -12.39 8.77
N ASP A 273 13.46 -13.64 8.97
CA ASP A 273 14.46 -14.36 8.16
C ASP A 273 13.98 -14.63 6.72
N GLN A 274 12.67 -14.67 6.49
CA GLN A 274 12.08 -14.95 5.19
C GLN A 274 11.75 -13.70 4.37
N ILE A 275 11.64 -12.52 4.99
CA ILE A 275 11.23 -11.28 4.31
C ILE A 275 12.06 -11.02 3.06
N LYS A 276 13.40 -11.06 3.18
CA LYS A 276 14.29 -10.77 2.04
C LYS A 276 14.02 -11.74 0.88
N SER A 277 13.90 -13.04 1.17
CA SER A 277 13.61 -14.05 0.17
C SER A 277 12.27 -13.78 -0.52
N THR A 278 11.23 -13.44 0.25
CA THR A 278 9.91 -13.13 -0.30
C THR A 278 9.92 -11.92 -1.23
N ILE A 279 10.62 -10.85 -0.84
CA ILE A 279 10.74 -9.66 -1.68
C ILE A 279 11.53 -9.98 -2.96
N GLN A 280 12.67 -10.66 -2.85
CA GLN A 280 13.51 -10.97 -4.01
C GLN A 280 12.85 -11.95 -4.99
N LEU A 281 12.07 -12.92 -4.49
CA LEU A 281 11.29 -13.82 -5.33
C LEU A 281 10.30 -13.06 -6.20
N GLN A 282 9.56 -12.10 -5.62
CA GLN A 282 8.64 -11.27 -6.42
C GLN A 282 9.40 -10.43 -7.43
N LYS A 283 10.53 -9.81 -7.04
CA LYS A 283 11.30 -8.96 -7.95
C LYS A 283 11.83 -9.72 -9.15
N GLU A 284 12.23 -10.98 -8.95
CA GLU A 284 12.69 -11.83 -10.04
C GLU A 284 11.52 -12.29 -10.93
N LEU A 285 10.50 -12.93 -10.33
CA LEU A 285 9.39 -13.56 -11.05
C LEU A 285 8.47 -12.56 -11.74
N CYS A 286 8.33 -11.35 -11.20
CA CYS A 286 7.49 -10.30 -11.76
C CYS A 286 8.31 -9.18 -12.42
N HIS A 287 9.59 -9.44 -12.72
CA HIS A 287 10.48 -8.54 -13.46
C HIS A 287 10.44 -7.11 -12.93
N ASP A 288 10.82 -6.96 -11.65
CA ASP A 288 10.88 -5.70 -10.92
C ASP A 288 9.55 -4.90 -10.90
N ALA A 289 8.39 -5.54 -11.12
CA ALA A 289 7.10 -4.87 -10.91
C ALA A 289 7.04 -4.29 -9.48
N PRO A 290 6.46 -3.08 -9.30
CA PRO A 290 6.34 -2.48 -7.98
C PRO A 290 5.64 -3.44 -7.02
N TYR A 291 6.19 -3.58 -5.82
CA TYR A 291 5.69 -4.54 -4.83
C TYR A 291 5.02 -3.81 -3.66
N PHE A 292 3.73 -4.10 -3.47
CA PHE A 292 2.85 -3.50 -2.48
C PHE A 292 2.59 -4.47 -1.33
N VAL A 293 3.34 -4.36 -0.25
CA VAL A 293 3.36 -5.35 0.84
C VAL A 293 2.47 -4.92 2.01
N PHE A 294 1.78 -5.85 2.65
CA PHE A 294 0.92 -5.58 3.80
C PHE A 294 1.68 -5.77 5.11
N GLY A 295 2.20 -4.72 5.73
CA GLY A 295 3.20 -4.83 6.80
C GLY A 295 4.59 -5.15 6.24
N PRO A 296 5.13 -6.39 6.38
CA PRO A 296 4.54 -7.60 6.99
C PRO A 296 4.67 -7.68 8.51
N LEU A 297 3.80 -8.48 9.13
CA LEU A 297 3.87 -8.86 10.54
C LEU A 297 4.94 -9.94 10.72
N VAL A 298 5.81 -9.78 11.71
CA VAL A 298 6.98 -10.65 11.95
C VAL A 298 6.79 -11.64 13.10
N THR A 299 5.70 -11.48 13.84
CA THR A 299 5.25 -12.40 14.90
C THR A 299 3.73 -12.39 14.98
N ASP A 300 3.10 -13.53 15.26
CA ASP A 300 1.64 -13.62 15.47
C ASP A 300 1.24 -13.30 16.91
N LEU A 301 2.21 -12.97 17.78
CA LEU A 301 2.01 -12.80 19.22
C LEU A 301 1.82 -11.34 19.66
N ALA A 302 1.78 -10.39 18.72
CA ALA A 302 1.72 -8.96 19.00
C ALA A 302 0.35 -8.34 18.67
N THR A 303 -0.72 -9.12 18.68
CA THR A 303 -2.09 -8.62 18.46
C THR A 303 -2.42 -7.47 19.42
N GLY A 304 -2.92 -6.36 18.89
CA GLY A 304 -3.12 -5.10 19.62
C GLY A 304 -1.94 -4.11 19.51
N GLU A 305 -0.80 -4.56 18.98
CA GLU A 305 0.42 -3.79 18.74
C GLU A 305 0.94 -4.08 17.31
N ASP A 306 0.01 -4.42 16.40
CA ASP A 306 0.36 -4.92 15.07
C ASP A 306 0.88 -3.82 14.13
N ASP A 307 0.66 -2.55 14.45
CA ASP A 307 1.33 -1.41 13.82
C ASP A 307 2.85 -1.43 14.10
N ILE A 308 3.26 -1.68 15.34
CA ILE A 308 4.68 -1.80 15.72
C ILE A 308 5.29 -3.06 15.11
N ASN A 309 4.58 -4.19 15.24
CA ASN A 309 4.97 -5.48 14.66
C ASN A 309 5.22 -5.36 13.14
N SER A 310 4.26 -4.75 12.44
CA SER A 310 4.34 -4.55 10.99
C SER A 310 5.39 -3.52 10.59
N ALA A 311 5.69 -2.52 11.42
CA ALA A 311 6.75 -1.56 11.14
C ALA A 311 8.14 -2.23 11.11
N ILE A 312 8.36 -3.24 11.97
CA ILE A 312 9.59 -4.04 11.96
C ILE A 312 9.71 -4.76 10.61
N GLY A 313 8.69 -5.52 10.22
CA GLY A 313 8.74 -6.25 8.95
C GLY A 313 8.77 -5.32 7.74
N GLY A 314 7.98 -4.24 7.77
CA GLY A 314 7.92 -3.24 6.71
C GLY A 314 9.25 -2.55 6.44
N ALA A 315 10.03 -2.29 7.50
CA ALA A 315 11.39 -1.73 7.36
C ALA A 315 12.33 -2.71 6.63
N PHE A 316 12.28 -3.99 6.99
CA PHE A 316 13.07 -5.05 6.34
C PHE A 316 12.61 -5.29 4.90
N ALA A 317 11.30 -5.26 4.65
CA ALA A 317 10.71 -5.41 3.32
C ALA A 317 11.15 -4.25 2.41
N ALA A 318 11.03 -3.00 2.90
CA ALA A 318 11.46 -1.81 2.18
C ALA A 318 12.97 -1.82 1.90
N ALA A 319 13.79 -2.25 2.88
CA ALA A 319 15.23 -2.43 2.69
C ALA A 319 15.56 -3.50 1.64
N ALA A 320 14.76 -4.57 1.56
CA ALA A 320 14.92 -5.64 0.59
C ALA A 320 14.40 -5.30 -0.81
N GLY A 321 13.67 -4.19 -0.97
CA GLY A 321 13.20 -3.70 -2.27
C GLY A 321 11.69 -3.56 -2.42
N ALA A 322 10.89 -3.68 -1.36
CA ALA A 322 9.48 -3.31 -1.41
C ALA A 322 9.33 -1.80 -1.66
N ASP A 323 8.42 -1.42 -2.56
CA ASP A 323 8.27 -0.03 -3.01
C ASP A 323 7.11 0.68 -2.34
N PHE A 324 6.15 -0.09 -1.83
CA PHE A 324 4.90 0.41 -1.32
C PHE A 324 4.45 -0.45 -0.13
N LEU A 325 4.21 0.18 1.03
CA LEU A 325 3.79 -0.49 2.26
C LEU A 325 2.33 -0.14 2.53
N CYS A 326 1.50 -1.15 2.70
CA CYS A 326 0.20 -0.97 3.34
C CYS A 326 0.46 -0.88 4.84
N TYR A 327 -0.03 0.20 5.44
CA TYR A 327 -0.03 0.32 6.88
C TYR A 327 -0.81 -0.84 7.53
N VAL A 328 -0.54 -1.06 8.81
CA VAL A 328 -1.32 -1.91 9.70
C VAL A 328 -1.61 -1.06 10.93
N THR A 329 -2.83 -1.13 11.43
CA THR A 329 -3.25 -0.35 12.61
C THR A 329 -3.09 -1.19 13.87
N PRO A 330 -2.99 -0.58 15.07
CA PRO A 330 -2.90 -1.32 16.34
C PRO A 330 -4.04 -2.34 16.51
N VAL A 331 -5.24 -2.00 16.01
CA VAL A 331 -6.45 -2.84 16.09
C VAL A 331 -6.57 -3.91 15.01
N GLU A 332 -5.54 -4.14 14.19
CA GLU A 332 -5.55 -5.27 13.24
C GLU A 332 -5.85 -6.57 14.00
N HIS A 333 -6.61 -7.47 13.35
CA HIS A 333 -7.18 -8.69 13.94
C HIS A 333 -8.23 -8.51 15.05
N LEU A 334 -8.47 -7.28 15.53
CA LEU A 334 -9.34 -7.02 16.68
C LEU A 334 -10.56 -6.18 16.35
N ASN A 335 -10.40 -5.07 15.62
CA ASN A 335 -11.47 -4.08 15.47
C ASN A 335 -11.30 -3.18 14.23
N PHE A 336 -12.28 -2.29 14.04
CA PHE A 336 -12.23 -1.22 13.04
C PHE A 336 -11.41 -0.03 13.54
N PRO A 337 -10.54 0.55 12.70
CA PRO A 337 -9.67 1.63 13.12
C PRO A 337 -10.43 2.95 13.29
N THR A 338 -10.17 3.62 14.41
CA THR A 338 -10.53 5.03 14.68
C THR A 338 -9.53 5.99 14.05
N GLU A 339 -9.75 7.30 14.15
CA GLU A 339 -8.77 8.30 13.69
C GLU A 339 -7.40 8.17 14.40
N GLU A 340 -7.39 7.74 15.67
CA GLU A 340 -6.15 7.52 16.43
C GLU A 340 -5.40 6.29 15.89
N ASP A 341 -6.11 5.19 15.67
CA ASP A 341 -5.52 3.97 15.08
C ASP A 341 -4.94 4.23 13.67
N ILE A 342 -5.63 5.07 12.87
CA ILE A 342 -5.11 5.52 11.56
C ILE A 342 -3.81 6.31 11.73
N ARG A 343 -3.75 7.21 12.72
CA ARG A 343 -2.56 8.00 12.99
C ARG A 343 -1.38 7.10 13.33
N ASP A 344 -1.57 6.15 14.23
CA ASP A 344 -0.50 5.26 14.69
C ASP A 344 -0.01 4.36 13.55
N GLY A 345 -0.93 3.72 12.83
CA GLY A 345 -0.58 2.88 11.69
C GLY A 345 0.17 3.65 10.57
N VAL A 346 -0.29 4.86 10.24
CA VAL A 346 0.39 5.69 9.20
C VAL A 346 1.79 6.08 9.67
N MET A 347 1.94 6.47 10.94
CA MET A 347 3.24 6.85 11.47
C MET A 347 4.21 5.68 11.54
N ALA A 348 3.74 4.50 11.98
CA ALA A 348 4.50 3.27 12.01
C ALA A 348 5.01 2.89 10.60
N ALA A 349 4.13 2.91 9.60
CA ALA A 349 4.51 2.62 8.21
C ALA A 349 5.47 3.67 7.60
N LYS A 350 5.30 4.96 7.92
CA LYS A 350 6.23 6.02 7.47
C LYS A 350 7.62 5.89 8.09
N ILE A 351 7.70 5.51 9.36
CA ILE A 351 8.97 5.21 10.03
C ILE A 351 9.63 4.01 9.32
N ALA A 352 8.88 2.94 9.08
CA ALA A 352 9.37 1.76 8.37
C ALA A 352 9.89 2.10 6.96
N ALA A 353 9.16 2.91 6.20
CA ALA A 353 9.58 3.39 4.88
C ALA A 353 10.89 4.19 4.93
N GLN A 354 11.02 5.13 5.87
CA GLN A 354 12.25 5.91 6.07
C GLN A 354 13.44 5.01 6.45
N VAL A 355 13.25 4.05 7.36
CA VAL A 355 14.30 3.09 7.75
C VAL A 355 14.74 2.24 6.56
N GLY A 356 13.79 1.73 5.77
CA GLY A 356 14.09 0.99 4.54
C GLY A 356 14.84 1.83 3.50
N ASP A 357 14.45 3.09 3.33
CA ASP A 357 15.09 4.04 2.41
C ASP A 357 16.53 4.39 2.82
N LEU A 358 16.82 4.49 4.12
CA LEU A 358 18.19 4.64 4.64
C LEU A 358 19.04 3.41 4.32
N SER A 359 18.48 2.21 4.51
CA SER A 359 19.15 0.94 4.21
C SER A 359 19.45 0.78 2.71
N LYS A 360 18.56 1.27 1.84
CA LYS A 360 18.79 1.36 0.39
C LYS A 360 19.83 2.42 0.00
N GLY A 361 20.39 3.18 0.95
CA GLY A 361 21.42 4.19 0.69
C GLY A 361 20.88 5.43 -0.03
N ARG A 362 19.60 5.77 0.10
CA ARG A 362 19.04 6.97 -0.56
C ARG A 362 19.64 8.24 0.04
N GLU A 363 20.34 9.02 -0.78
CA GLU A 363 21.01 10.27 -0.37
C GLU A 363 20.04 11.24 0.33
N GLU A 364 18.83 11.42 -0.21
CA GLU A 364 17.85 12.34 0.38
C GLU A 364 17.34 11.87 1.76
N ALA A 365 17.27 10.56 2.00
CA ALA A 365 16.90 10.01 3.31
C ALA A 365 18.01 10.33 4.32
N TRP A 366 19.27 10.08 3.96
CA TRP A 366 20.44 10.41 4.79
C TRP A 366 20.56 11.91 5.06
N ARG A 367 20.31 12.76 4.06
CA ARG A 367 20.33 14.22 4.22
C ARG A 367 19.32 14.71 5.26
N LYS A 368 18.15 14.07 5.37
CA LYS A 368 17.15 14.39 6.41
C LYS A 368 17.64 13.99 7.80
N GLU A 369 18.22 12.81 7.94
CA GLU A 369 18.81 12.34 9.22
C GLU A 369 19.93 13.27 9.69
N GLU A 370 20.83 13.68 8.80
CA GLU A 370 21.91 14.61 9.15
C GLU A 370 21.39 15.98 9.60
N LYS A 371 20.35 16.51 8.94
CA LYS A 371 19.71 17.77 9.36
C LYS A 371 19.08 17.64 10.75
N MET A 372 18.39 16.53 11.01
CA MET A 372 17.81 16.23 12.32
C MET A 372 18.90 16.14 13.40
N ALA A 373 19.99 15.42 13.12
CA ALA A 373 21.12 15.29 14.04
C ALA A 373 21.79 16.64 14.34
N LYS A 374 21.94 17.52 13.35
CA LYS A 374 22.46 18.89 13.54
C LYS A 374 21.52 19.72 14.42
N ALA A 375 20.22 19.71 14.14
CA ALA A 375 19.24 20.41 14.97
C ALA A 375 19.28 19.95 16.43
N ARG A 376 19.40 18.63 16.67
CA ARG A 376 19.57 18.06 18.02
C ARG A 376 20.87 18.50 18.68
N LYS A 377 22.00 18.47 17.97
CA LYS A 377 23.30 18.95 18.49
C LYS A 377 23.23 20.41 18.91
N GLU A 378 22.54 21.24 18.13
CA GLU A 378 22.38 22.67 18.38
C GLU A 378 21.29 22.99 19.41
N LEU A 379 20.58 21.98 19.93
CA LEU A 379 19.39 22.14 20.78
C LEU A 379 18.33 23.06 20.14
N ASN A 380 18.27 23.07 18.81
CA ASN A 380 17.31 23.85 18.04
C ASN A 380 15.98 23.09 17.95
N TRP A 381 15.18 23.23 19.01
CA TRP A 381 13.89 22.53 19.15
C TRP A 381 12.91 22.84 18.03
N GLU A 382 12.87 24.09 17.55
CA GLU A 382 12.00 24.48 16.43
C GLU A 382 12.39 23.73 15.15
N ALA A 383 13.68 23.66 14.84
CA ALA A 383 14.16 22.89 13.69
C ALA A 383 13.92 21.39 13.85
N GLU A 384 14.18 20.81 15.02
CA GLU A 384 13.92 19.38 15.30
C GLU A 384 12.43 19.03 15.16
N ILE A 385 11.53 19.86 15.70
CA ILE A 385 10.08 19.68 15.56
C ILE A 385 9.69 19.75 14.08
N ASN A 386 10.11 20.78 13.35
CA ASN A 386 9.74 20.97 11.95
C ASN A 386 10.30 19.87 11.02
N LEU A 387 11.43 19.26 11.37
CA LEU A 387 12.04 18.15 10.62
C LEU A 387 11.42 16.78 10.93
N SER A 388 10.65 16.67 12.01
CA SER A 388 10.06 15.40 12.45
C SER A 388 9.01 14.88 11.45
N LEU A 389 8.84 13.55 11.38
CA LEU A 389 7.82 12.94 10.50
C LEU A 389 6.37 13.35 10.87
N ASN A 390 6.16 13.75 12.13
CA ASN A 390 4.92 14.33 12.65
C ASN A 390 5.28 15.52 13.58
N PRO A 391 5.44 16.72 13.02
CA PRO A 391 5.81 17.92 13.77
C PRO A 391 4.80 18.27 14.87
N GLU A 392 3.51 18.06 14.62
CA GLU A 392 2.45 18.36 15.59
C GLU A 392 2.61 17.51 16.86
N ASN A 393 2.81 16.20 16.71
CA ASN A 393 3.05 15.33 17.86
C ASN A 393 4.38 15.66 18.56
N ALA A 394 5.46 15.91 17.80
CA ALA A 394 6.76 16.29 18.38
C ALA A 394 6.65 17.56 19.24
N LYS A 395 5.89 18.55 18.76
CA LYS A 395 5.59 19.78 19.49
C LYS A 395 4.81 19.50 20.78
N GLN A 396 3.71 18.74 20.69
CA GLN A 396 2.89 18.40 21.86
C GLN A 396 3.70 17.67 22.94
N VAL A 397 4.54 16.71 22.55
CA VAL A 397 5.43 15.98 23.48
C VAL A 397 6.45 16.93 24.13
N ARG A 398 7.03 17.87 23.36
CA ARG A 398 7.95 18.88 23.88
C ARG A 398 7.26 19.82 24.85
N GLU A 399 6.06 20.31 24.55
CA GLU A 399 5.35 21.26 25.40
C GLU A 399 4.78 20.61 26.68
N GLY A 400 4.45 19.32 26.65
CA GLY A 400 3.68 18.68 27.73
C GLY A 400 4.43 18.42 29.03
N ARG A 401 5.75 18.21 29.02
CA ARG A 401 6.52 17.79 30.21
C ARG A 401 7.79 18.58 30.49
N ASN A 402 8.15 19.53 29.63
CA ASN A 402 9.39 20.28 29.77
C ASN A 402 9.17 21.58 30.56
N PRO A 403 10.04 21.92 31.54
CA PRO A 403 9.96 23.20 32.24
C PRO A 403 10.08 24.37 31.27
N ALA A 404 9.29 25.43 31.49
CA ALA A 404 9.34 26.65 30.69
C ALA A 404 10.75 27.27 30.74
N GLY A 405 11.31 27.61 29.57
CA GLY A 405 12.65 28.20 29.45
C GLY A 405 13.81 27.21 29.58
N SER A 406 13.56 25.89 29.64
CA SER A 406 14.62 24.88 29.65
C SER A 406 15.21 24.68 28.26
N ASP A 407 16.50 24.98 28.10
CA ASP A 407 17.26 24.69 26.89
C ASP A 407 17.39 23.17 26.61
N GLY A 408 17.39 22.35 27.67
CA GLY A 408 17.45 20.88 27.59
C GLY A 408 16.06 20.23 27.63
N CYS A 409 16.01 18.92 27.38
CA CYS A 409 14.81 18.12 27.63
C CYS A 409 14.67 17.74 29.11
N ALA A 410 13.45 17.43 29.53
CA ALA A 410 13.09 17.09 30.90
C ALA A 410 13.83 15.85 31.43
N MET A 411 14.34 14.99 30.54
CA MET A 411 15.07 13.77 30.93
C MET A 411 16.41 14.09 31.60
N CYS A 412 17.19 15.04 31.06
CA CYS A 412 18.52 15.38 31.59
C CYS A 412 18.55 16.76 32.27
N GLY A 413 17.60 17.64 31.95
CA GLY A 413 17.52 19.00 32.49
C GLY A 413 18.83 19.77 32.29
N GLU A 414 19.35 20.33 33.38
CA GLU A 414 20.59 21.11 33.41
C GLU A 414 21.84 20.28 33.08
N TYR A 415 21.78 18.95 33.27
CA TYR A 415 22.88 18.02 32.99
C TYR A 415 22.81 17.42 31.57
N CYS A 416 22.30 18.18 30.61
CA CYS A 416 22.23 17.75 29.22
C CYS A 416 23.62 17.34 28.71
N ALA A 417 23.76 16.06 28.31
CA ALA A 417 25.04 15.50 27.87
C ALA A 417 25.67 16.26 26.70
N ILE A 418 24.85 16.81 25.80
CA ILE A 418 25.30 17.66 24.71
C ILE A 418 26.00 18.90 25.29
N LYS A 419 25.33 19.67 26.16
CA LYS A 419 25.90 20.89 26.76
C LYS A 419 27.16 20.65 27.58
N VAL A 420 27.20 19.56 28.35
CA VAL A 420 28.31 19.27 29.28
C VAL A 420 29.64 19.17 28.53
N VAL A 421 29.63 18.59 27.33
CA VAL A 421 30.84 18.30 26.57
C VAL A 421 31.06 19.30 25.42
N ASP A 422 30.01 19.97 24.94
CA ASP A 422 30.07 20.85 23.77
C ASP A 422 31.16 21.93 23.88
N GLY A 423 31.25 22.61 25.04
CA GLY A 423 32.25 23.67 25.29
C GLY A 423 33.70 23.18 25.43
N TYR A 424 33.94 21.86 25.39
CA TYR A 424 35.28 21.28 25.42
C TYR A 424 35.71 20.66 24.07
N LEU A 425 34.76 20.29 23.22
CA LEU A 425 35.02 19.60 21.95
C LEU A 425 34.86 20.49 20.71
N ASN A 426 34.17 21.61 20.81
CA ASN A 426 34.05 22.64 19.76
C ASN A 426 34.63 23.96 20.27
#